data_AF-F9HKW0-F1
#
_entry.id   AF-F9HKW0-F1
#
_cell.length_a   1.000
_cell.length_b   1.000
_cell.length_c   1.000
_cell.angle_alpha   90.00
_cell.angle_beta   90.00
_cell.angle_gamma   90.00
#
_symmetry.space_group_name_H-M   'P 1'
#
loop_
_entity.id
_entity.type
_entity.pdbx_description
1 polymer ?
#
loop_
_entity_poly.entity_id
_entity_poly.type
_entity_poly.pdbx_seq_one_letter_code
_entity_poly.pdbx_strand_id
1 'polypeptide(L)'
;MSQEFINPSDGVIRQYLATSKTLAVVGLSDREETTSNRVTKEMQARGYKIIPVNPKAAGGEILGEKAYASLAEIPFPVDIVNVYRRSEFLPDVARDFLKADAKIFWAQLGLESLEAEEILRAGGCDDIVMNRCIKREHTRLIEEA
;
A
#
# COMPACT_ATOMS: atom_id res chain seq x y z
N MET A 1 -10.44 -3.49 -26.18
CA MET A 1 -9.33 -2.63 -25.71
C MET A 1 -9.42 -2.63 -24.21
N SER A 2 -8.47 -3.26 -23.51
CA SER A 2 -8.37 -3.17 -22.06
C SER A 2 -8.06 -1.72 -21.72
N GLN A 3 -8.93 -1.04 -20.97
CA GLN A 3 -8.56 0.22 -20.34
C GLN A 3 -7.56 -0.10 -19.24
N GLU A 4 -6.36 0.46 -19.34
CA GLU A 4 -5.29 0.29 -18.37
C GLU A 4 -5.21 1.54 -17.48
N PHE A 5 -4.96 1.34 -16.19
CA PHE A 5 -4.76 2.44 -15.25
C PHE A 5 -3.49 3.24 -15.61
N ILE A 6 -3.60 4.57 -15.65
CA ILE A 6 -2.46 5.45 -15.90
C ILE A 6 -1.91 5.93 -14.56
N ASN A 7 -0.69 5.50 -14.26
CA ASN A 7 0.01 5.93 -13.05
C ASN A 7 0.43 7.41 -13.12
N PRO A 8 0.58 8.09 -11.97
CA PRO A 8 1.21 9.40 -11.88
C PRO A 8 2.63 9.41 -12.45
N SER A 9 3.15 10.60 -12.74
CA SER A 9 4.51 10.76 -13.23
C SER A 9 5.56 10.33 -12.19
N ASP A 10 6.77 10.00 -12.66
CA ASP A 10 7.89 9.63 -11.80
C ASP A 10 8.19 10.67 -10.71
N GLY A 11 8.05 11.97 -11.04
CA GLY A 11 8.25 13.05 -10.06
C GLY A 11 7.24 13.01 -8.92
N VAL A 12 5.97 12.69 -9.23
CA VAL A 12 4.90 12.55 -8.23
C VAL A 12 5.12 11.29 -7.38
N ILE A 13 5.44 10.15 -8.00
CA ILE A 13 5.75 8.91 -7.27
C ILE A 13 6.98 9.09 -6.37
N ARG A 14 8.02 9.78 -6.85
CA ARG A 14 9.19 10.13 -6.04
C ARG A 14 8.79 10.96 -4.82
N GLN A 15 7.91 11.96 -4.99
CA GLN A 15 7.42 12.78 -3.89
C GLN A 15 6.62 11.96 -2.86
N TYR A 16 5.74 11.05 -3.31
CA TYR A 16 5.00 10.14 -2.43
C TYR A 16 5.96 9.34 -1.56
N LEU A 17 6.98 8.72 -2.17
CA LEU A 17 7.94 7.89 -1.46
C LEU A 17 8.81 8.74 -0.51
N ALA A 18 9.32 9.88 -0.96
CA ALA A 18 10.24 10.72 -0.17
C ALA A 18 9.61 11.38 1.04
N THR A 19 8.31 11.70 0.98
CA THR A 19 7.61 12.43 2.06
C THR A 19 6.87 11.50 3.02
N SER A 20 6.61 10.25 2.63
CA SER A 20 5.92 9.26 3.45
C SER A 20 6.83 8.64 4.50
N LYS A 21 6.29 8.38 5.69
CA LYS A 21 6.99 7.72 6.81
C LYS A 21 6.31 6.43 7.25
N THR A 22 5.02 6.28 6.96
CA THR A 22 4.19 5.17 7.44
C THR A 22 3.59 4.37 6.29
N LEU A 23 3.70 3.04 6.35
CA LEU A 23 3.14 2.12 5.37
C LEU A 23 2.15 1.17 6.07
N ALA A 24 0.86 1.34 5.81
CA ALA A 24 -0.14 0.32 6.17
C ALA A 24 -0.14 -0.77 5.10
N VAL A 25 0.22 -2.01 5.47
CA VAL A 25 0.40 -3.10 4.50
C VAL A 25 -0.75 -4.09 4.58
N VAL A 26 -1.69 -3.97 3.63
CA VAL A 26 -2.88 -4.82 3.54
C VAL A 26 -2.53 -6.16 2.92
N GLY A 27 -2.74 -7.24 3.68
CA GLY A 27 -2.36 -8.59 3.29
C GLY A 27 -0.91 -8.93 3.59
N LEU A 28 -0.28 -8.26 4.56
CA LEU A 28 1.05 -8.62 5.03
C LEU A 28 1.04 -10.01 5.69
N SER A 29 1.89 -10.92 5.20
CA SER A 29 2.09 -12.24 5.83
C SER A 29 3.23 -12.17 6.84
N ASP A 30 3.09 -12.94 7.91
CA ASP A 30 4.15 -13.32 8.86
C ASP A 30 5.24 -14.22 8.25
N ARG A 31 4.87 -15.01 7.23
CA ARG A 31 5.75 -15.92 6.50
C ARG A 31 6.81 -15.21 5.65
N GLU A 32 8.08 -15.46 5.98
CA GLU A 32 9.25 -14.80 5.38
C GLU A 32 9.46 -15.12 3.89
N GLU A 33 8.94 -16.24 3.39
CA GLU A 33 9.06 -16.60 1.97
C GLU A 33 8.15 -15.74 1.05
N THR A 34 7.14 -15.09 1.63
CA THR A 34 6.15 -14.33 0.86
C THR A 34 6.72 -13.01 0.34
N THR A 35 6.31 -12.61 -0.86
CA THR A 35 6.72 -11.32 -1.44
C THR A 35 6.29 -10.14 -0.57
N SER A 36 5.10 -10.21 0.06
CA SER A 36 4.63 -9.15 0.95
C SER A 36 5.54 -8.97 2.15
N ASN A 37 5.98 -10.07 2.79
CA ASN A 37 6.93 -10.00 3.90
C ASN A 37 8.30 -9.46 3.46
N ARG A 38 8.90 -10.05 2.42
CA ARG A 38 10.25 -9.67 1.98
C ARG A 38 10.35 -8.22 1.53
N VAL A 39 9.39 -7.75 0.73
CA VAL A 39 9.37 -6.37 0.26
C VAL A 39 9.12 -5.41 1.42
N THR A 40 8.23 -5.76 2.34
CA THR A 40 7.92 -4.90 3.49
C THR A 40 9.10 -4.81 4.47
N LYS A 41 9.79 -5.92 4.73
CA LYS A 41 11.01 -5.96 5.57
C LYS A 41 12.11 -5.05 5.02
N GLU A 42 12.27 -5.02 3.70
CA GLU A 42 13.20 -4.10 3.03
C GLU A 42 12.77 -2.64 3.20
N MET A 43 11.48 -2.32 3.03
CA MET A 43 10.98 -0.97 3.27
C MET A 43 11.13 -0.55 4.76
N GLN A 44 10.96 -1.48 5.70
CA GLN A 44 11.21 -1.24 7.13
C GLN A 44 12.69 -0.90 7.37
N ALA A 45 13.62 -1.63 6.75
CA ALA A 45 15.06 -1.36 6.84
C ALA A 45 15.45 0.01 6.25
N ARG A 46 14.65 0.53 5.29
CA ARG A 46 14.80 1.88 4.71
C ARG A 46 14.18 3.00 5.57
N GLY A 47 13.67 2.66 6.76
CA GLY A 47 13.20 3.62 7.74
C GLY A 47 11.69 3.91 7.72
N TYR A 48 10.91 3.19 6.91
CA TYR A 48 9.45 3.28 6.99
C TYR A 48 8.93 2.55 8.23
N LYS A 49 8.00 3.17 8.93
CA LYS A 49 7.20 2.51 9.97
C LYS A 49 6.14 1.63 9.31
N ILE A 50 6.17 0.34 9.60
CA ILE A 50 5.24 -0.64 9.02
C ILE A 50 4.04 -0.83 9.93
N ILE A 51 2.85 -0.84 9.36
CA ILE A 51 1.59 -1.11 10.06
C ILE A 51 0.94 -2.32 9.38
N PRO A 52 1.12 -3.54 9.91
CA PRO A 52 0.54 -4.74 9.34
C PRO A 52 -0.99 -4.72 9.39
N VAL A 53 -1.65 -5.00 8.27
CA VAL A 53 -3.10 -5.17 8.20
C VAL A 53 -3.43 -6.55 7.67
N ASN A 54 -3.82 -7.45 8.55
CA ASN A 54 -4.17 -8.83 8.24
C ASN A 54 -5.11 -9.41 9.31
N PRO A 55 -6.40 -9.67 8.98
CA PRO A 55 -7.37 -10.25 9.92
C PRO A 55 -6.90 -11.56 10.57
N LYS A 56 -6.10 -12.36 9.87
CA LYS A 56 -5.63 -13.67 10.38
C LYS A 56 -4.53 -13.55 11.44
N ALA A 57 -3.85 -12.41 11.49
CA ALA A 57 -2.77 -12.14 12.43
C ALA A 57 -3.14 -11.03 13.44
N ALA A 58 -4.39 -10.57 13.43
CA ALA A 58 -4.84 -9.46 14.25
C ALA A 58 -4.59 -9.72 15.74
N GLY A 59 -4.02 -8.72 16.43
CA GLY A 59 -3.62 -8.82 17.83
C GLY A 59 -2.27 -9.49 18.07
N GLY A 60 -1.65 -10.06 17.04
CA GLY A 60 -0.26 -10.51 17.05
C GLY A 60 0.72 -9.45 16.53
N GLU A 61 1.92 -9.90 16.20
CA GLU A 61 2.98 -9.07 15.64
C GLU A 61 3.48 -9.64 14.30
N ILE A 62 3.77 -8.74 13.36
CA ILE A 62 4.47 -9.07 12.12
C ILE A 62 5.59 -8.04 11.95
N LEU A 63 6.82 -8.53 11.74
CA LEU A 63 8.03 -7.68 11.66
C LEU A 63 8.22 -6.78 12.90
N GLY A 64 7.83 -7.28 14.08
CA GLY A 64 7.92 -6.55 15.35
C GLY A 64 6.89 -5.43 15.51
N GLU A 65 5.91 -5.34 14.60
CA GLU A 65 4.85 -4.32 14.62
C GLU A 65 3.50 -4.97 14.89
N LYS A 66 2.64 -4.29 15.64
CA LYS A 66 1.28 -4.77 15.97
C LYS A 66 0.44 -4.91 14.71
N ALA A 67 -0.16 -6.09 14.52
CA ALA A 67 -1.06 -6.34 13.41
C ALA A 67 -2.52 -5.97 13.72
N TYR A 68 -3.14 -5.24 12.81
CA TYR A 68 -4.54 -4.81 12.84
C TYR A 68 -5.40 -5.68 11.94
N ALA A 69 -6.69 -5.85 12.26
CA ALA A 69 -7.57 -6.65 11.42
C ALA A 69 -7.98 -5.89 10.14
N SER A 70 -8.13 -4.57 10.22
CA SER A 70 -8.55 -3.73 9.10
C SER A 70 -7.90 -2.33 9.16
N LEU A 71 -8.00 -1.58 8.07
CA LEU A 71 -7.54 -0.19 8.01
C LEU A 71 -8.27 0.71 9.02
N ALA A 72 -9.55 0.46 9.27
CA ALA A 72 -10.38 1.24 10.18
C ALA A 72 -9.98 1.11 11.67
N GLU A 73 -9.24 0.05 12.04
CA GLU A 73 -8.75 -0.15 13.40
C GLU A 73 -7.46 0.61 13.71
N ILE A 74 -6.83 1.22 12.70
CA ILE A 74 -5.59 1.99 12.89
C ILE A 74 -5.97 3.33 13.54
N PRO A 75 -5.52 3.60 14.79
CA PRO A 75 -5.98 4.77 15.55
C PRO A 75 -5.18 6.05 15.24
N PHE A 76 -4.43 6.07 14.14
CA PHE A 76 -3.56 7.17 13.74
C PHE A 76 -3.44 7.26 12.21
N PRO A 77 -3.04 8.42 11.66
CA PRO A 77 -2.89 8.61 10.22
C PRO A 77 -1.80 7.72 9.61
N VAL A 78 -1.99 7.33 8.35
CA VAL A 78 -1.01 6.57 7.56
C VAL A 78 -0.76 7.25 6.21
N ASP A 79 0.49 7.24 5.73
CA ASP A 79 0.83 7.93 4.50
C ASP A 79 0.48 7.10 3.27
N ILE A 80 0.89 5.82 3.25
CA ILE A 80 0.62 4.92 2.11
C ILE A 80 -0.07 3.65 2.60
N VAL A 81 -1.17 3.30 1.95
CA VAL A 81 -1.81 1.98 2.07
C VAL A 81 -1.30 1.10 0.93
N ASN A 82 -0.39 0.18 1.26
CA ASN A 82 0.26 -0.73 0.32
C ASN A 82 -0.43 -2.10 0.29
N VAL A 83 -0.98 -2.48 -0.86
CA VAL A 83 -1.95 -3.58 -0.99
C VAL A 83 -1.34 -4.78 -1.72
N TYR A 84 -1.40 -5.95 -1.07
CA TYR A 84 -1.00 -7.27 -1.61
C TYR A 84 -2.19 -8.21 -1.86
N ARG A 85 -3.42 -7.68 -1.86
CA ARG A 85 -4.64 -8.45 -2.15
C ARG A 85 -4.88 -8.51 -3.66
N ARG A 86 -5.41 -9.64 -4.16
CA ARG A 86 -5.72 -9.83 -5.59
C ARG A 86 -6.63 -8.71 -6.11
N SER A 87 -6.51 -8.39 -7.40
CA SER A 87 -7.24 -7.31 -8.08
C SER A 87 -8.74 -7.28 -7.81
N GLU A 88 -9.38 -8.47 -7.76
CA GLU A 88 -10.81 -8.64 -7.46
C GLU A 88 -11.24 -8.08 -6.09
N PHE A 89 -10.31 -7.91 -5.15
CA PHE A 89 -10.58 -7.35 -3.82
C PHE A 89 -10.16 -5.88 -3.68
N LEU A 90 -9.51 -5.29 -4.69
CA LEU A 90 -9.12 -3.88 -4.62
C LEU A 90 -10.30 -2.93 -4.43
N PRO A 91 -11.50 -3.16 -5.01
CA PRO A 91 -12.67 -2.32 -4.74
C PRO A 91 -13.06 -2.26 -3.26
N ASP A 92 -13.00 -3.39 -2.55
CA ASP A 92 -13.30 -3.43 -1.12
C ASP A 92 -12.20 -2.74 -0.31
N VAL A 93 -10.93 -2.96 -0.65
CA VAL A 93 -9.82 -2.26 0.01
C VAL A 93 -9.88 -0.76 -0.25
N ALA A 94 -10.33 -0.30 -1.42
CA ALA A 94 -10.57 1.10 -1.73
C ALA A 94 -11.68 1.71 -0.86
N ARG A 95 -12.79 0.98 -0.65
CA ARG A 95 -13.86 1.42 0.26
C ARG A 95 -13.38 1.51 1.71
N ASP A 96 -12.50 0.61 2.14
CA ASP A 96 -11.90 0.67 3.48
C ASP A 96 -10.85 1.76 3.60
N PHE A 97 -10.07 2.00 2.55
CA PHE A 97 -9.12 3.11 2.46
C PHE A 97 -9.81 4.46 2.69
N LEU A 98 -10.94 4.70 2.02
CA LEU A 98 -11.69 5.96 2.15
C LEU A 98 -12.29 6.20 3.54
N LYS A 99 -12.36 5.17 4.39
CA LYS A 99 -12.82 5.28 5.78
C LYS A 99 -11.66 5.47 6.76
N ALA A 100 -10.42 5.25 6.32
CA ALA A 100 -9.22 5.39 7.11
C ALA A 100 -8.61 6.79 6.92
N ASP A 101 -7.81 7.23 7.88
CA ASP A 101 -7.00 8.43 7.74
C ASP A 101 -5.73 8.10 6.95
N ALA A 102 -5.90 7.97 5.62
CA ALA A 102 -4.87 7.54 4.68
C ALA A 102 -4.76 8.48 3.47
N LYS A 103 -3.56 8.65 2.91
CA LYS A 103 -3.31 9.61 1.83
C LYS A 103 -3.17 8.96 0.46
N ILE A 104 -2.32 7.94 0.34
CA ILE A 104 -1.94 7.34 -0.94
C ILE A 104 -2.39 5.87 -0.99
N PHE A 105 -3.12 5.50 -2.04
CA PHE A 105 -3.47 4.11 -2.32
C PHE A 105 -2.44 3.47 -3.25
N TRP A 106 -1.80 2.38 -2.84
CA TRP A 106 -0.76 1.71 -3.63
C TRP A 106 -1.06 0.21 -3.81
N ALA A 107 -1.44 -0.22 -5.01
CA ALA A 107 -1.54 -1.63 -5.37
C ALA A 107 -0.22 -2.15 -5.95
N GLN A 108 0.27 -3.27 -5.41
CA GLN A 108 1.56 -3.85 -5.81
C GLN A 108 1.59 -4.36 -7.25
N LEU A 109 2.78 -4.70 -7.73
CA LEU A 109 3.01 -5.20 -9.08
C LEU A 109 2.06 -6.37 -9.43
N GLY A 110 1.41 -6.28 -10.58
CA GLY A 110 0.41 -7.23 -11.05
C GLY A 110 -1.00 -7.04 -10.48
N LEU A 111 -1.23 -5.98 -9.68
CA LEU A 111 -2.53 -5.66 -9.09
C LEU A 111 -3.03 -4.32 -9.62
N GLU A 112 -4.21 -4.33 -10.22
CA GLU A 112 -4.90 -3.16 -10.78
C GLU A 112 -6.41 -3.41 -10.85
N SER A 113 -7.21 -2.35 -10.72
CA SER A 113 -8.68 -2.44 -10.84
C SER A 113 -9.27 -1.07 -11.19
N LEU A 114 -9.99 -1.00 -12.30
CA LEU A 114 -10.70 0.22 -12.72
C LEU A 114 -11.82 0.57 -11.74
N GLU A 115 -12.56 -0.43 -11.24
CA GLU A 115 -13.59 -0.18 -10.22
C GLU A 115 -12.99 0.42 -8.94
N ALA A 116 -11.79 -0.05 -8.53
CA ALA A 116 -11.11 0.55 -7.39
C ALA A 116 -10.69 2.00 -7.67
N GLU A 117 -10.20 2.31 -8.88
CA GLU A 117 -9.92 3.69 -9.29
C GLU A 117 -11.18 4.57 -9.20
N GLU A 118 -12.30 4.12 -9.79
CA GLU A 118 -13.57 4.85 -9.78
C GLU A 118 -14.04 5.15 -8.36
N ILE A 119 -13.97 4.15 -7.46
CA ILE A 119 -14.31 4.30 -6.04
C ILE A 119 -13.41 5.35 -5.37
N LEU A 120 -12.09 5.24 -5.55
CA LEU A 120 -11.12 6.15 -4.93
C LEU A 120 -11.34 7.59 -5.40
N ARG A 121 -11.48 7.81 -6.71
CA ARG A 121 -11.74 9.13 -7.28
C ARG A 121 -13.08 9.71 -6.85
N ALA A 122 -14.14 8.90 -6.81
CA ALA A 122 -15.44 9.33 -6.30
C ALA A 122 -15.39 9.71 -4.81
N GLY A 123 -14.47 9.10 -4.05
CA GLY A 123 -14.17 9.44 -2.66
C GLY A 123 -13.19 10.60 -2.48
N GLY A 124 -12.74 11.25 -3.56
CA GLY A 124 -11.81 12.37 -3.51
C GLY A 124 -10.34 11.99 -3.33
N CYS A 125 -9.96 10.73 -3.55
CA CYS A 125 -8.58 10.28 -3.57
C CYS A 125 -8.05 10.23 -5.02
N ASP A 126 -7.13 11.14 -5.35
CA ASP A 126 -6.43 11.16 -6.64
C ASP A 126 -5.02 10.53 -6.57
N ASP A 127 -4.48 10.39 -5.37
CA ASP A 127 -3.15 9.81 -5.11
C ASP A 127 -3.20 8.28 -5.17
N ILE A 128 -3.27 7.77 -6.39
CA ILE A 128 -3.43 6.34 -6.69
C ILE A 128 -2.22 5.84 -7.47
N VAL A 129 -1.64 4.73 -7.02
CA VAL A 129 -0.60 3.98 -7.73
C VAL A 129 -1.04 2.54 -7.83
N MET A 130 -1.01 1.95 -9.03
CA MET A 130 -1.35 0.54 -9.24
C MET A 130 -0.32 -0.14 -10.14
N ASN A 131 -0.21 -1.46 -10.00
CA ASN A 131 0.70 -2.27 -10.80
C ASN A 131 2.18 -1.81 -10.69
N ARG A 132 2.59 -1.37 -9.50
CA ARG A 132 3.99 -0.95 -9.21
C ARG A 132 4.52 -1.61 -7.95
N CYS A 133 5.77 -2.06 -7.97
CA CYS A 133 6.41 -2.58 -6.77
C CYS A 133 7.07 -1.43 -5.99
N ILE A 134 6.57 -1.14 -4.79
CA ILE A 134 7.06 -0.02 -3.96
C ILE A 134 8.58 -0.03 -3.76
N LYS A 135 9.20 -1.20 -3.52
CA LYS A 135 10.66 -1.33 -3.39
C LYS A 135 11.39 -0.96 -4.66
N ARG A 136 10.89 -1.43 -5.82
CA ARG A 136 11.53 -1.14 -7.12
C ARG A 136 11.46 0.35 -7.43
N GLU A 137 10.31 0.97 -7.20
CA GLU A 137 10.15 2.42 -7.38
C GLU A 137 11.02 3.20 -6.39
N HIS A 138 11.10 2.77 -5.13
CA HIS A 138 11.99 3.40 -4.15
C HIS A 138 13.46 3.34 -4.57
N THR A 139 13.98 2.17 -4.97
CA THR A 139 15.37 2.08 -5.42
C THR A 139 15.61 2.96 -6.65
N ARG A 140 14.72 2.89 -7.65
CA ARG A 140 14.85 3.66 -8.90
C ARG A 140 14.75 5.18 -8.71
N LEU A 141 13.88 5.65 -7.81
CA LEU A 141 13.50 7.06 -7.70
C LEU A 141 14.09 7.78 -6.48
N ILE A 142 14.60 7.05 -5.49
CA ILE A 142 15.17 7.62 -4.26
C ILE A 142 16.65 7.28 -4.11
N GLU A 143 17.05 6.02 -4.32
CA GLU A 143 18.44 5.59 -4.10
C GLU A 143 19.35 5.84 -5.31
N GLU A 144 18.83 5.62 -6.52
CA GLU A 144 19.58 5.77 -7.79
C GLU A 144 19.37 7.14 -8.46
N ALA A 145 18.72 8.09 -7.77
CA ALA A 145 18.17 9.33 -8.33
C ALA A 145 18.87 10.63 -7.89
#